data_AF-A0A2S3QFS7-F1
#
_entry.id   AF-A0A2S3QFS7-F1
#
_cell.length_a   1.000
_cell.length_b   1.000
_cell.length_c   1.000
_cell.angle_alpha   90.00
_cell.angle_beta   90.00
_cell.angle_gamma   90.00
#
_symmetry.space_group_name_H-M   'P 1'
#
loop_
_entity.id
_entity.type
_entity.pdbx_description
1 polymer ?
#
loop_
_entity_poly.entity_id
_entity_poly.type
_entity_poly.pdbx_seq_one_letter_code
_entity_poly.pdbx_strand_id
1 'polypeptide(L)'
;MPSREELRPRIQDAIRVFWSTRLSQQVKQREAGVQDQGTRGSVTGGKQMEGFIQLIRWLLLANGVKASEIFTSGKLELPGFYRPAKQWDLVVVRHHPSGVKRLVATIEVKSHVGSFSNNFNNRTEEAMGSSPYALTL
;
A
#
# COMPACT_ATOMS: atom_id res chain seq x y z
N MET A 1 -17.65 -7.01 -11.38
CA MET A 1 -16.86 -5.76 -11.41
C MET A 1 -17.79 -4.57 -11.21
N PRO A 2 -17.54 -3.70 -10.22
CA PRO A 2 -18.37 -2.52 -9.98
C PRO A 2 -18.44 -1.58 -11.18
N SER A 3 -19.57 -0.92 -11.34
CA SER A 3 -19.76 0.11 -12.37
C SER A 3 -18.96 1.38 -12.06
N ARG A 4 -18.79 2.23 -13.08
CA ARG A 4 -18.15 3.55 -12.93
C ARG A 4 -18.88 4.43 -11.91
N GLU A 5 -20.21 4.31 -11.85
CA GLU A 5 -21.06 5.09 -10.95
C GLU A 5 -20.86 4.69 -9.48
N GLU A 6 -20.64 3.41 -9.20
CA GLU A 6 -20.32 2.91 -7.86
C GLU A 6 -18.88 3.22 -7.45
N LEU A 7 -17.96 3.24 -8.41
CA LEU A 7 -16.54 3.47 -8.18
C LEU A 7 -16.22 4.95 -7.89
N ARG A 8 -16.82 5.87 -8.67
CA ARG A 8 -16.57 7.31 -8.58
C ARG A 8 -16.65 7.89 -7.15
N PRO A 9 -17.73 7.70 -6.37
CA PRO A 9 -17.84 8.27 -5.04
C PRO A 9 -16.76 7.74 -4.08
N ARG A 10 -16.34 6.49 -4.24
CA ARG A 10 -15.29 5.88 -3.39
C ARG A 10 -13.91 6.40 -3.73
N ILE A 11 -13.63 6.65 -5.01
CA ILE A 11 -12.41 7.35 -5.43
C ILE A 11 -12.37 8.75 -4.84
N GLN A 12 -13.48 9.49 -4.92
CA GLN A 12 -13.57 10.84 -4.35
C GLN A 12 -13.34 10.84 -2.84
N ASP A 13 -13.87 9.85 -2.13
CA ASP A 13 -13.67 9.71 -0.69
C ASP A 13 -12.21 9.36 -0.34
N ALA A 14 -11.59 8.43 -1.07
CA ALA A 14 -10.17 8.10 -0.91
C ALA A 14 -9.26 9.34 -1.13
N ILE A 15 -9.54 10.14 -2.16
CA ILE A 15 -8.84 11.41 -2.42
C ILE A 15 -9.05 12.41 -1.29
N ARG A 16 -10.28 12.53 -0.78
CA ARG A 16 -10.60 13.42 0.34
C ARG A 16 -9.83 13.03 1.60
N VAL A 17 -9.82 11.74 1.95
CA VAL A 17 -9.07 11.20 3.10
C VAL A 17 -7.58 11.48 2.96
N PHE A 18 -7.03 11.33 1.75
CA PHE A 18 -5.62 11.64 1.49
C PHE A 18 -5.29 13.10 1.80
N TRP A 19 -6.05 14.05 1.23
CA TRP A 19 -5.78 15.47 1.42
C TRP A 19 -6.06 15.95 2.84
N SER A 20 -7.18 15.54 3.45
CA SER A 20 -7.54 15.95 4.81
C SER A 20 -6.50 15.48 5.83
N THR A 21 -6.05 14.23 5.70
CA THR A 21 -5.04 13.66 6.60
C THR A 21 -3.70 14.37 6.44
N ARG A 22 -3.28 14.63 5.19
CA ARG A 22 -2.03 15.33 4.90
C ARG A 22 -2.04 16.75 5.43
N LEU A 23 -3.11 17.51 5.22
CA LEU A 23 -3.25 18.88 5.73
C LEU A 23 -3.19 18.90 7.26
N SER A 24 -3.89 17.99 7.94
CA SER A 24 -3.82 17.84 9.39
C SER A 24 -2.39 17.51 9.87
N GLN A 25 -1.69 16.62 9.15
CA GLN A 25 -0.30 16.27 9.47
C GLN A 25 0.64 17.47 9.30
N GLN A 26 0.46 18.28 8.25
CA GLN A 26 1.24 19.50 8.03
C GLN A 26 1.02 20.55 9.13
N VAL A 27 -0.22 20.75 9.59
CA VAL A 27 -0.54 21.66 10.69
C VAL A 27 0.17 21.20 11.98
N LYS A 28 0.03 19.92 12.34
CA LYS A 28 0.67 19.35 13.53
C LYS A 28 2.20 19.45 13.50
N GLN A 29 2.82 19.26 12.33
CA GLN A 29 4.27 19.42 12.18
C GLN A 29 4.73 20.86 12.40
N ARG A 30 3.95 21.85 11.94
CA ARG A 30 4.25 23.27 12.18
C ARG A 30 4.12 23.65 13.66
N GLU A 31 3.09 23.14 14.33
CA GLU A 31 2.84 23.39 15.75
C GLU A 31 3.87 22.70 16.66
N ALA A 32 4.34 21.52 16.28
CA ALA A 32 5.28 20.74 17.09
C ALA A 32 6.73 21.26 17.02
N GLY A 33 7.08 22.16 16.09
CA GLY A 33 8.44 22.69 15.92
C GLY A 33 9.51 21.66 15.54
N VAL A 34 9.15 20.38 15.46
CA VAL A 34 10.03 19.27 15.11
C VAL A 34 9.94 19.02 13.61
N GLN A 35 10.97 19.47 12.90
CA GLN A 35 11.24 19.04 11.53
C GLN A 35 11.75 17.60 11.61
N ASP A 36 10.82 16.63 11.59
CA ASP A 36 11.14 15.24 11.83
C ASP A 36 12.10 14.72 10.75
N GLN A 37 13.37 14.56 11.13
CA GLN A 37 14.42 13.98 10.31
C GLN A 37 14.12 12.48 10.16
N GLY A 38 13.46 12.12 9.07
CA GLY A 38 13.44 10.75 8.54
C GLY A 38 13.05 9.68 9.55
N THR A 39 11.76 9.57 9.86
CA THR A 39 11.19 8.42 10.55
C THR A 39 11.22 7.17 9.65
N ARG A 40 12.43 6.61 9.48
CA ARG A 40 12.70 5.23 9.02
C ARG A 40 12.31 4.27 10.15
N GLY A 41 11.02 4.15 10.45
CA GLY A 41 10.63 3.41 11.64
C GLY A 41 9.14 3.27 11.92
N SER A 42 8.28 3.23 10.92
CA SER A 42 7.07 2.39 11.01
C SER A 42 6.52 2.17 9.61
N VAL A 43 6.47 0.90 9.25
CA VAL A 43 6.12 0.39 7.95
C VAL A 43 4.60 0.32 7.91
N THR A 44 3.99 1.28 7.23
CA THR A 44 2.61 1.29 6.71
C THR A 44 2.48 2.63 6.04
N GLY A 45 2.03 2.68 4.78
CA GLY A 45 1.83 3.93 4.06
C GLY A 45 1.16 4.95 4.97
N GLY A 46 1.83 6.07 5.26
CA GLY A 46 1.37 7.00 6.29
C GLY A 46 -0.11 7.31 6.14
N LYS A 47 -0.83 7.49 7.25
CA LYS A 47 -2.31 7.53 7.38
C LYS A 47 -3.09 8.14 6.21
N GLN A 48 -2.52 9.09 5.46
CA GLN A 48 -3.02 9.61 4.20
C GLN A 48 -3.35 8.53 3.13
N MET A 49 -2.71 7.34 3.13
CA MET A 49 -2.98 6.28 2.14
C MET A 49 -4.11 5.33 2.51
N GLU A 50 -4.64 5.41 3.73
CA GLU A 50 -5.65 4.48 4.24
C GLU A 50 -6.88 4.43 3.33
N GLY A 51 -7.34 5.59 2.83
CA GLY A 51 -8.50 5.67 1.92
C GLY A 51 -8.31 4.84 0.64
N PHE A 52 -7.10 4.78 0.10
CA PHE A 52 -6.81 3.97 -1.09
C PHE A 52 -6.73 2.48 -0.78
N ILE A 53 -6.17 2.09 0.37
CA ILE A 53 -6.15 0.69 0.82
C ILE A 53 -7.59 0.17 0.98
N GLN A 54 -8.47 0.97 1.57
CA GLN A 54 -9.88 0.61 1.73
C GLN A 54 -10.63 0.54 0.40
N LEU A 55 -10.34 1.44 -0.54
CA LEU A 55 -10.89 1.37 -1.90
C LEU A 55 -10.50 0.06 -2.61
N ILE A 56 -9.23 -0.33 -2.53
CA ILE A 56 -8.72 -1.57 -3.13
C ILE A 56 -9.34 -2.79 -2.45
N ARG A 57 -9.42 -2.79 -1.11
CA ARG A 57 -10.12 -3.84 -0.35
C ARG A 57 -11.56 -3.99 -0.83
N TRP A 58 -12.29 -2.89 -0.98
CA TRP A 58 -13.66 -2.91 -1.49
C TRP A 58 -13.74 -3.48 -2.92
N LEU A 59 -12.82 -3.10 -3.81
CA LEU A 59 -12.75 -3.65 -5.16
C LEU A 59 -12.52 -5.16 -5.16
N LEU A 60 -11.63 -5.67 -4.31
CA LEU A 60 -11.36 -7.11 -4.18
C LEU A 60 -12.61 -7.87 -3.71
N LEU A 61 -13.29 -7.36 -2.70
CA LEU A 61 -14.55 -7.92 -2.20
C LEU A 61 -15.63 -7.95 -3.30
N ALA A 62 -15.79 -6.83 -4.02
CA ALA A 62 -16.79 -6.72 -5.09
C ALA A 62 -16.49 -7.59 -6.31
N ASN A 63 -15.27 -8.14 -6.41
CA ASN A 63 -14.88 -9.11 -7.44
C ASN A 63 -14.73 -10.54 -6.88
N GLY A 64 -15.30 -10.82 -5.72
CA GLY A 64 -15.46 -12.19 -5.20
C GLY A 64 -14.27 -12.72 -4.39
N VAL A 65 -13.30 -11.88 -4.04
CA VAL A 65 -12.28 -12.26 -3.04
C VAL A 65 -12.94 -12.25 -1.66
N LYS A 66 -12.75 -13.32 -0.87
CA LYS A 66 -13.39 -13.40 0.45
C LYS A 66 -12.70 -12.44 1.42
N ALA A 67 -13.45 -11.86 2.35
CA ALA A 67 -12.88 -10.97 3.38
C ALA A 67 -11.79 -11.65 4.22
N SER A 68 -11.92 -12.97 4.47
CA SER A 68 -10.93 -13.80 5.17
C SER A 68 -9.63 -14.00 4.39
N GLU A 69 -9.62 -13.70 3.09
CA GLU A 69 -8.46 -13.81 2.21
C GLU A 69 -7.74 -12.47 2.04
N ILE A 70 -8.28 -11.36 2.58
CA ILE A 70 -7.73 -10.01 2.42
C ILE A 70 -7.22 -9.47 3.76
N PHE A 71 -5.92 -9.22 3.81
CA PHE A 71 -5.23 -8.75 5.01
C PHE A 71 -4.70 -7.34 4.77
N THR A 72 -5.07 -6.38 5.63
CA THR A 72 -4.71 -4.95 5.53
C THR A 72 -4.17 -4.38 6.84
N SER A 73 -3.97 -5.21 7.86
CA SER A 73 -3.54 -4.81 9.20
C SER A 73 -2.67 -5.89 9.84
N GLY A 74 -1.78 -5.49 10.73
CA GLY A 74 -0.84 -6.39 11.42
C GLY A 74 0.48 -6.54 10.67
N LYS A 75 1.31 -7.51 11.10
CA LYS A 75 2.59 -7.80 10.44
C LYS A 75 2.32 -8.56 9.15
N LEU A 76 2.11 -7.83 8.06
CA LEU A 76 1.97 -8.37 6.70
C LEU A 76 3.35 -8.68 6.11
N GLU A 77 4.12 -9.46 6.85
CA GLU A 77 5.46 -9.90 6.52
C GLU A 77 5.37 -11.23 5.77
N LEU A 78 5.95 -11.26 4.57
CA LEU A 78 6.13 -12.52 3.83
C LEU A 78 7.53 -13.06 4.10
N PRO A 79 7.70 -14.39 4.26
CA PRO A 79 9.00 -14.99 4.44
C PRO A 79 9.89 -14.67 3.23
N GLY A 80 11.01 -14.00 3.49
CA GLY A 80 12.02 -13.64 2.50
C GLY A 80 13.39 -14.09 2.98
N PHE A 81 14.16 -14.72 2.11
CA PHE A 81 15.44 -15.35 2.48
C PHE A 81 16.58 -14.34 2.70
N TYR A 82 16.52 -13.15 2.08
CA TYR A 82 17.66 -12.22 2.02
C TYR A 82 17.37 -10.75 2.43
N ARG A 83 16.20 -10.43 2.98
CA ARG A 83 15.91 -9.06 3.49
C ARG A 83 15.10 -9.09 4.78
N PRO A 84 15.24 -8.06 5.66
CA PRO A 84 14.27 -7.80 6.72
C PRO A 84 12.87 -7.79 6.13
N ALA A 85 11.96 -8.53 6.75
CA ALA A 85 10.65 -8.80 6.18
C ALA A 85 9.93 -7.48 5.87
N LYS A 86 9.67 -7.26 4.57
CA LYS A 86 8.93 -6.10 4.09
C LYS A 86 7.49 -6.23 4.57
N GLN A 87 6.95 -5.19 5.20
CA GLN A 87 5.51 -5.14 5.50
C GLN A 87 4.78 -4.53 4.32
N TRP A 88 3.80 -5.27 3.80
CA TRP A 88 2.93 -4.82 2.71
C TRP A 88 1.73 -4.05 3.27
N ASP A 89 1.13 -3.17 2.47
CA ASP A 89 -0.09 -2.45 2.86
C ASP A 89 -1.35 -3.33 2.73
N LEU A 90 -1.36 -4.25 1.75
CA LEU A 90 -2.43 -5.23 1.58
C LEU A 90 -1.87 -6.53 1.01
N VAL A 91 -2.29 -7.67 1.58
CA VAL A 91 -1.94 -9.01 1.11
C VAL A 91 -3.23 -9.80 0.85
N VAL A 92 -3.25 -10.56 -0.25
CA VAL A 92 -4.34 -11.48 -0.59
C VAL A 92 -3.84 -12.92 -0.59
N VAL A 93 -4.40 -13.77 0.26
CA VAL A 93 -4.05 -15.20 0.37
C VAL A 93 -5.29 -16.05 0.19
N ARG A 94 -5.30 -16.89 -0.85
CA ARG A 94 -6.39 -17.82 -1.14
C ARG A 94 -6.20 -19.13 -0.40
N HIS A 95 -7.30 -19.65 0.16
CA HIS A 95 -7.31 -20.95 0.81
C HIS A 95 -7.76 -22.01 -0.19
N HIS A 96 -6.91 -23.01 -0.46
CA HIS A 96 -7.30 -24.17 -1.27
C HIS A 96 -8.02 -25.21 -0.41
N PRO A 97 -9.01 -25.96 -0.95
CA PRO A 97 -9.69 -27.02 -0.21
C PRO A 97 -8.77 -28.11 0.35
N SER A 98 -7.58 -28.30 -0.24
CA SER A 98 -6.55 -29.21 0.26
C SER A 98 -5.78 -28.69 1.48
N GLY A 99 -6.14 -27.52 2.02
CA GLY A 99 -5.48 -26.88 3.17
C GLY A 99 -4.27 -25.99 2.81
N VAL A 100 -3.84 -25.98 1.54
CA VAL A 100 -2.71 -25.16 1.08
C VAL A 100 -3.13 -23.70 0.93
N LYS A 101 -2.37 -22.79 1.53
CA LYS A 101 -2.50 -21.35 1.33
C LYS A 101 -1.67 -20.90 0.12
N ARG A 102 -2.25 -20.09 -0.75
CA ARG A 102 -1.56 -19.53 -1.91
C ARG A 102 -1.61 -18.01 -1.86
N LEU A 103 -0.43 -17.38 -1.91
CA LEU A 103 -0.34 -15.94 -2.13
C LEU A 103 -0.86 -15.60 -3.52
N VAL A 104 -1.82 -14.67 -3.59
CA VAL A 104 -2.43 -14.22 -4.85
C VAL A 104 -1.91 -12.84 -5.24
N ALA A 105 -1.80 -11.94 -4.28
CA ALA A 105 -1.33 -10.59 -4.52
C ALA A 105 -0.72 -9.96 -3.26
N THR A 106 0.24 -9.07 -3.47
CA THR A 106 0.70 -8.11 -2.48
C THR A 106 0.62 -6.72 -3.09
N ILE A 107 0.20 -5.74 -2.29
CA ILE A 107 -0.01 -4.37 -2.73
C ILE A 107 0.69 -3.43 -1.76
N GLU A 108 1.41 -2.47 -2.35
CA GLU A 108 2.12 -1.40 -1.68
C GLU A 108 1.65 -0.07 -2.28
N VAL A 109 1.18 0.85 -1.45
CA VAL A 109 0.68 2.15 -1.87
C VAL A 109 1.66 3.25 -1.46
N LYS A 110 2.05 4.07 -2.43
CA LYS A 110 3.05 5.14 -2.23
C LYS A 110 2.54 6.47 -2.78
N SER A 111 2.73 7.55 -2.01
CA SER A 111 2.55 8.93 -2.50
C SER A 111 3.85 9.45 -3.08
N HIS A 112 3.77 10.13 -4.23
CA HIS A 112 4.87 10.91 -4.81
C HIS A 112 4.74 12.41 -4.52
N VAL A 113 3.71 12.84 -3.78
CA VAL A 113 3.53 14.25 -3.40
C VAL A 113 4.51 14.59 -2.26
N GLY A 114 5.53 15.39 -2.57
CA GLY A 114 6.52 15.90 -1.60
C GLY A 114 7.92 15.26 -1.62
N SER A 115 8.19 14.28 -2.48
CA SER A 115 9.55 13.73 -2.68
C SER A 115 9.87 13.48 -4.16
N PHE A 116 9.97 14.57 -4.93
CA PHE A 116 10.28 14.47 -6.36
C PHE A 116 11.77 14.16 -6.65
N SER A 117 12.72 14.64 -5.83
CA SER A 117 14.13 14.68 -6.26
C SER A 117 14.98 13.41 -6.05
N ASN A 118 14.66 12.54 -5.09
CA ASN A 118 15.45 11.30 -4.84
C ASN A 118 14.72 10.00 -5.20
N ASN A 119 13.41 10.08 -5.47
CA ASN A 119 12.54 8.90 -5.57
C ASN A 119 12.25 8.51 -7.03
N PHE A 120 12.40 9.44 -7.97
CA PHE A 120 12.11 9.22 -9.40
C PHE A 120 13.08 8.22 -10.06
N ASN A 121 14.39 8.32 -9.76
CA ASN A 121 15.39 7.40 -10.31
C ASN A 121 15.20 5.97 -9.79
N ASN A 122 15.02 5.76 -8.49
CA ASN A 122 14.78 4.41 -7.95
C ASN A 122 13.43 3.80 -8.42
N ARG A 123 12.39 4.61 -8.67
CA ARG A 123 11.08 4.09 -9.13
C ARG A 123 11.03 3.77 -10.63
N THR A 124 11.86 4.41 -11.44
CA THR A 124 11.92 4.14 -12.88
C THR A 124 12.62 2.81 -13.14
N GLU A 125 13.67 2.48 -12.39
CA GLU A 125 14.30 1.16 -12.42
C GLU A 125 13.38 0.03 -11.92
N GLU A 126 12.60 0.26 -10.85
CA GLU A 126 11.67 -0.76 -10.33
C GLU A 126 10.46 -1.00 -11.24
N ALA A 127 9.96 0.01 -11.96
CA ALA A 127 8.82 -0.12 -12.86
C ALA A 127 9.16 -0.78 -14.21
N MET A 128 10.41 -0.68 -14.67
CA MET A 128 10.87 -1.28 -15.93
C MET A 128 11.49 -2.68 -15.78
N GLY A 129 11.56 -3.22 -14.55
CA GLY A 129 12.05 -4.58 -14.33
C GLY A 129 13.56 -4.76 -14.50
N SER A 130 14.34 -3.68 -14.55
CA SER A 130 15.80 -3.72 -14.54
C SER A 130 16.36 -3.53 -13.12
N SER A 131 15.85 -4.33 -12.18
CA SER A 131 16.62 -4.69 -10.98
C SER A 131 17.46 -5.91 -11.36
N PRO A 132 18.75 -6.01 -10.98
CA PRO A 132 19.68 -7.06 -11.43
C PRO A 132 19.36 -8.49 -10.93
N TYR A 133 18.11 -8.77 -10.57
CA TYR A 133 17.65 -10.07 -10.08
C TYR A 133 16.51 -10.67 -10.93
N ALA A 134 16.35 -10.21 -12.18
CA ALA A 134 15.58 -10.94 -13.19
C ALA A 134 16.44 -12.07 -13.78
N LEU A 135 15.98 -13.32 -13.60
CA LEU A 135 16.60 -14.61 -13.98
C LEU A 135 17.78 -15.02 -13.07
N THR A 136 17.69 -16.10 -12.31
CA THR A 136 17.80 -17.47 -12.82
C THR A 136 17.24 -18.46 -11.78
N LEU A 137 16.41 -19.40 -12.25
CA LEU A 137 15.96 -20.69 -11.67
C LEU A 137 15.64 -20.79 -10.16
#